data_AF-A0A3P7KV35-F1
#
_entry.id   AF-A0A3P7KV35-F1
#
_cell.length_a   1.000
_cell.length_b   1.000
_cell.length_c   1.000
_cell.angle_alpha   90.00
_cell.angle_beta   90.00
_cell.angle_gamma   90.00
#
_symmetry.space_group_name_H-M   'P 1'
#
loop_
_entity.id
_entity.type
_entity.pdbx_description
1 polymer ?
#
loop_
_entity_poly.entity_id
_entity_poly.type
_entity_poly.pdbx_seq_one_letter_code
_entity_poly.pdbx_strand_id
1 'polypeptide(L)'
;MLKCLRMASLLDDTDPRLHVCRVKFLKYKEAARFSEVIGGLVEEMSSQLFTEMDPMVLNDSFKHQHLNSLRHRIAVAECNLVLDPGSESTTKNWLIKSLEDEKLVGRNLKTVVELYDSIKYGRHGTWSKEEVSIHQTIRFL
;
A
#
# COMPACT_ATOMS: atom_id res chain seq x y z
N MET A 1 5.99 -16.88 3.51
CA MET A 1 5.38 -15.67 2.92
C MET A 1 5.03 -15.84 1.45
N LEU A 2 5.97 -16.21 0.57
CA LEU A 2 5.74 -16.42 -0.88
C LEU A 2 4.56 -17.34 -1.22
N LYS A 3 4.42 -18.48 -0.53
CA LYS A 3 3.26 -19.36 -0.70
C LYS A 3 1.93 -18.65 -0.42
N CYS A 4 1.86 -17.84 0.64
CA CYS A 4 0.65 -17.09 1.00
C CYS A 4 0.33 -16.03 -0.05
N LEU A 5 1.34 -15.32 -0.56
CA LEU A 5 1.18 -14.35 -1.64
C LEU A 5 0.62 -15.00 -2.90
N ARG A 6 1.16 -16.17 -3.28
CA ARG A 6 0.66 -16.95 -4.42
C ARG A 6 -0.79 -17.41 -4.22
N MET A 7 -1.14 -17.90 -3.03
CA MET A 7 -2.52 -18.34 -2.79
C MET A 7 -3.49 -17.16 -2.78
N ALA A 8 -3.09 -16.00 -2.25
CA ALA A 8 -3.90 -14.79 -2.27
C ALA A 8 -4.10 -14.25 -3.69
N SER A 9 -3.08 -14.30 -4.55
CA SER A 9 -3.19 -13.85 -5.94
C SER A 9 -4.16 -14.70 -6.77
N LEU A 10 -4.34 -15.97 -6.40
CA LEU A 10 -5.34 -16.85 -7.01
C LEU A 10 -6.78 -16.52 -6.57
N LEU A 11 -6.96 -15.80 -5.46
CA LEU A 11 -8.28 -15.40 -4.95
C LEU A 11 -8.71 -14.03 -5.48
N ASP A 12 -7.84 -13.03 -5.34
CA ASP A 12 -8.03 -11.67 -5.87
C ASP A 12 -6.66 -11.01 -6.05
N ASP A 13 -6.19 -10.97 -7.29
CA ASP A 13 -4.89 -10.41 -7.63
C ASP A 13 -4.81 -8.89 -7.44
N THR A 14 -5.98 -8.23 -7.40
CA THR A 14 -6.12 -6.79 -7.26
C THR A 14 -6.34 -6.34 -5.82
N ASP A 15 -6.37 -7.26 -4.83
CA ASP A 15 -6.63 -6.90 -3.44
C ASP A 15 -5.54 -5.92 -2.92
N PRO A 16 -5.92 -4.75 -2.38
CA PRO A 16 -4.96 -3.75 -1.90
C PRO A 16 -4.01 -4.25 -0.80
N ARG A 17 -4.44 -5.20 0.04
CA ARG A 17 -3.59 -5.78 1.10
C ARG A 17 -2.59 -6.76 0.51
N LEU A 18 -2.97 -7.50 -0.54
CA LEU A 18 -2.02 -8.31 -1.30
C LEU A 18 -0.92 -7.44 -1.90
N HIS A 19 -1.27 -6.30 -2.49
CA HIS A 19 -0.30 -5.34 -3.00
C HIS A 19 0.67 -4.83 -1.92
N VAL A 20 0.18 -4.44 -0.75
CA VAL A 20 1.04 -4.03 0.38
C VAL A 20 2.01 -5.16 0.77
N CYS A 21 1.52 -6.41 0.85
CA CYS A 21 2.37 -7.55 1.19
C CYS A 21 3.44 -7.82 0.12
N ARG A 22 3.11 -7.63 -1.16
CA ARG A 22 4.02 -7.74 -2.30
C ARG A 22 5.16 -6.73 -2.21
N VAL A 23 4.84 -5.45 -2.04
CA VAL A 23 5.83 -4.37 -1.90
C VAL A 23 6.73 -4.60 -0.69
N LYS A 24 6.15 -4.92 0.48
CA LYS A 24 6.94 -5.23 1.68
C LYS A 24 7.86 -6.43 1.51
N PHE A 25 7.42 -7.46 0.80
CA PHE A 25 8.26 -8.61 0.49
C PHE A 25 9.45 -8.23 -0.38
N LEU A 26 9.21 -7.54 -1.50
CA LEU A 26 10.27 -7.10 -2.40
C LEU A 26 11.26 -6.19 -1.69
N LYS A 27 10.77 -5.24 -0.87
CA LYS A 27 11.62 -4.38 -0.06
C LYS A 27 12.47 -5.15 0.96
N TYR A 28 11.88 -6.15 1.62
CA TYR A 28 12.62 -7.03 2.52
C TYR A 28 13.68 -7.85 1.78
N LYS A 29 13.34 -8.39 0.60
CA LYS A 29 14.24 -9.19 -0.24
C LYS A 29 15.50 -8.40 -0.64
N GLU A 30 15.40 -7.10 -0.90
CA GLU A 30 16.56 -6.23 -1.18
C GLU A 30 17.57 -6.19 -0.01
N ALA A 31 17.10 -6.22 1.23
CA ALA A 31 17.94 -6.11 2.42
C ALA A 31 18.32 -7.46 3.05
N ALA A 32 17.59 -8.52 2.73
CA ALA A 32 17.74 -9.83 3.35
C ALA A 32 18.97 -10.57 2.81
N ARG A 33 19.64 -11.31 3.70
CA ARG A 33 20.70 -12.25 3.34
C ARG A 33 20.17 -13.67 3.47
N PHE A 34 20.05 -14.36 2.35
CA PHE A 34 19.64 -15.77 2.33
C PHE A 34 20.87 -16.67 2.20
N SER A 35 20.78 -17.90 2.71
CA SER A 35 21.74 -18.95 2.35
C SER A 35 21.60 -19.28 0.88
N GLU A 36 22.62 -19.84 0.24
CA GLU A 36 22.63 -20.12 -1.21
C GLU A 36 21.41 -20.92 -1.68
N VAL A 37 21.07 -21.99 -0.97
CA VAL A 37 19.91 -22.85 -1.28
C VAL A 37 18.58 -22.09 -1.13
N ILE A 38 18.42 -21.31 -0.05
CA ILE A 38 17.19 -20.57 0.20
C ILE A 38 17.07 -19.38 -0.76
N GLY A 39 18.18 -18.72 -1.08
CA GLY A 39 18.25 -17.62 -2.02
C GLY A 39 17.82 -18.05 -3.42
N GLY A 40 18.33 -19.18 -3.91
CA GLY A 40 17.91 -19.75 -5.19
C GLY A 40 16.40 -20.02 -5.25
N LEU A 41 15.84 -20.66 -4.21
CA LEU A 41 14.41 -20.91 -4.12
C LEU A 41 13.58 -19.61 -4.06
N VAL A 42 14.04 -18.62 -3.30
CA VAL A 42 13.37 -17.32 -3.18
C VAL A 42 13.36 -16.61 -4.54
N GLU A 43 14.46 -16.61 -5.28
CA GLU A 43 14.52 -16.01 -6.62
C GLU A 43 13.60 -16.72 -7.61
N GLU A 44 13.67 -18.06 -7.67
CA GLU A 44 12.83 -18.84 -8.56
C GLU A 44 11.34 -18.56 -8.30
N MET A 45 10.92 -18.68 -7.04
CA MET A 45 9.52 -18.44 -6.66
C MET A 45 9.09 -16.99 -6.88
N SER A 46 9.99 -16.02 -6.70
CA SER A 46 9.67 -14.60 -6.94
C SER A 46 9.47 -14.33 -8.43
N SER A 47 10.34 -14.88 -9.29
CA SER A 47 10.23 -14.71 -10.74
C SER A 47 8.92 -15.26 -11.33
N GLN A 48 8.33 -16.27 -10.69
CA GLN A 48 7.04 -16.84 -11.06
C GLN A 48 5.84 -16.05 -10.53
N LEU A 49 6.03 -15.31 -9.43
CA LEU A 49 4.94 -14.65 -8.70
C LEU A 49 4.80 -13.17 -9.07
N PHE A 50 5.90 -12.53 -9.45
CA PHE A 50 5.96 -11.09 -9.71
C PHE A 50 6.29 -10.84 -11.18
N THR A 51 5.46 -10.06 -11.85
CA THR A 51 5.73 -9.54 -13.18
C THR A 51 6.69 -8.36 -13.15
N GLU A 52 6.73 -7.64 -12.03
CA GLU A 52 7.62 -6.52 -11.76
C GLU A 52 8.32 -6.77 -10.42
N MET A 53 9.64 -6.75 -10.44
CA MET A 53 10.50 -7.04 -9.28
C MET A 53 10.99 -5.76 -8.60
N ASP A 54 10.97 -4.62 -9.29
CA ASP A 54 11.22 -3.31 -8.69
C ASP A 54 9.98 -2.85 -7.91
N PRO A 55 10.04 -2.76 -6.57
CA PRO A 55 8.88 -2.40 -5.77
C PRO A 55 8.40 -0.94 -6.00
N MET A 56 9.27 -0.04 -6.47
CA MET A 56 8.89 1.33 -6.84
C MET A 56 8.02 1.32 -8.09
N VAL A 57 8.47 0.63 -9.13
CA VAL A 57 7.73 0.50 -10.41
C VAL A 57 6.42 -0.26 -10.20
N LEU A 58 6.45 -1.31 -9.36
CA LEU A 58 5.25 -2.07 -8.99
C LEU A 58 4.20 -1.17 -8.31
N ASN A 59 4.62 -0.35 -7.33
CA ASN A 59 3.70 0.53 -6.60
C ASN A 59 3.13 1.65 -7.50
N ASP A 60 3.97 2.22 -8.37
CA ASP A 60 3.53 3.25 -9.30
C ASP A 60 2.56 2.69 -10.35
N SER A 61 2.82 1.50 -10.88
CA SER A 61 1.90 0.81 -11.80
C SER A 61 0.55 0.53 -11.15
N PHE A 62 0.55 0.03 -9.91
CA PHE A 62 -0.67 -0.24 -9.14
C PHE A 62 -1.48 1.05 -8.89
N LYS A 63 -0.81 2.17 -8.61
CA LYS A 63 -1.45 3.48 -8.48
C LYS A 63 -2.18 3.89 -9.75
N HIS A 64 -1.54 3.73 -10.92
CA HIS A 64 -2.14 4.09 -12.22
C HIS A 64 -3.32 3.20 -12.59
N GLN A 65 -3.28 1.90 -12.27
CA GLN A 65 -4.38 0.97 -12.54
C GLN A 65 -5.61 1.22 -11.66
N HIS A 66 -5.42 1.77 -10.46
CA HIS A 66 -6.48 1.91 -9.45
C HIS A 66 -6.70 3.36 -9.00
N LEU A 67 -6.51 4.31 -9.92
CA LEU A 67 -6.56 5.75 -9.63
C LEU A 67 -7.81 6.15 -8.86
N ASN A 68 -8.98 5.61 -9.15
CA ASN A 68 -10.24 6.09 -8.55
C ASN A 68 -10.68 5.27 -7.32
N SER A 69 -9.87 4.39 -6.74
CA SER A 69 -10.31 3.56 -5.61
C SER A 69 -9.64 3.94 -4.29
N LEU A 70 -10.43 4.34 -3.29
CA LEU A 70 -9.90 4.75 -1.98
C LEU A 70 -9.06 3.66 -1.33
N ARG A 71 -9.54 2.41 -1.29
CA ARG A 71 -8.80 1.29 -0.69
C ARG A 71 -7.43 1.07 -1.33
N HIS A 72 -7.34 1.26 -2.65
CA HIS A 72 -6.08 1.13 -3.39
C HIS A 72 -5.17 2.34 -3.13
N ARG A 73 -5.72 3.55 -3.06
CA ARG A 73 -4.94 4.74 -2.68
C ARG A 73 -4.34 4.63 -1.27
N ILE A 74 -5.09 4.07 -0.32
CA ILE A 74 -4.60 3.80 1.05
C ILE A 74 -3.41 2.83 1.01
N ALA A 75 -3.50 1.75 0.22
CA ALA A 75 -2.41 0.79 0.04
C ALA A 75 -1.18 1.42 -0.62
N VAL A 76 -1.36 2.21 -1.68
CA VAL A 76 -0.27 2.94 -2.35
C VAL A 76 0.45 3.87 -1.38
N ALA A 77 -0.29 4.59 -0.54
CA ALA A 77 0.29 5.49 0.45
C ALA A 77 1.09 4.74 1.53
N GLU A 78 0.59 3.59 2.00
CA GLU A 78 1.35 2.73 2.91
C GLU A 78 2.66 2.26 2.25
N CYS A 79 2.58 1.83 0.98
CA CYS A 79 3.74 1.41 0.20
C CYS A 79 4.75 2.54 -0.03
N ASN A 80 4.31 3.78 -0.27
CA ASN A 80 5.21 4.93 -0.43
C ASN A 80 6.11 5.11 0.79
N LEU A 81 5.57 4.96 2.01
CA LEU A 81 6.34 5.09 3.24
C LEU A 81 7.26 3.90 3.50
N VAL A 82 6.84 2.69 3.09
CA VAL A 82 7.69 1.51 3.15
C VAL A 82 8.91 1.67 2.25
N LEU A 83 8.73 2.26 1.07
CA LEU A 83 9.76 2.40 0.05
C LEU A 83 10.66 3.60 0.28
N ASP A 84 10.05 4.73 0.65
CA ASP A 84 10.72 5.98 0.98
C ASP A 84 10.07 6.64 2.22
N PRO A 85 10.62 6.40 3.42
CA PRO A 85 10.17 7.06 4.64
C PRO A 85 10.27 8.59 4.59
N GLY A 86 11.15 9.15 3.75
CA GLY A 86 11.29 10.59 3.54
C GLY A 86 10.10 11.21 2.80
N SER A 87 9.28 10.40 2.14
CA SER A 87 8.10 10.85 1.39
C SER A 87 6.89 11.20 2.25
N GLU A 88 7.00 11.18 3.58
CA GLU A 88 5.85 11.25 4.50
C GLU A 88 4.93 12.45 4.25
N SER A 89 5.49 13.66 4.19
CA SER A 89 4.72 14.88 3.93
C SER A 89 3.98 14.82 2.59
N THR A 90 4.66 14.39 1.53
CA THR A 90 4.07 14.26 0.18
C THR A 90 2.96 13.22 0.17
N THR A 91 3.16 12.09 0.84
CA THR A 91 2.20 10.99 0.93
C THR A 91 0.94 11.38 1.69
N LYS A 92 1.09 12.07 2.84
CA LYS A 92 -0.05 12.61 3.60
C LYS A 92 -0.87 13.60 2.77
N ASN A 93 -0.20 14.57 2.16
CA ASN A 93 -0.86 15.56 1.31
C ASN A 93 -1.61 14.91 0.13
N TRP A 94 -1.05 13.87 -0.47
CA TRP A 94 -1.72 13.13 -1.53
C TRP A 94 -2.95 12.34 -1.05
N LEU A 95 -2.86 11.70 0.13
CA LEU A 95 -4.00 11.02 0.77
C LEU A 95 -5.14 11.99 1.09
N ILE A 96 -4.80 13.15 1.66
CA ILE A 96 -5.76 14.21 1.99
C ILE A 96 -6.48 14.69 0.73
N LYS A 97 -5.72 15.11 -0.29
CA LYS A 97 -6.28 15.54 -1.58
C LYS A 97 -7.11 14.46 -2.25
N SER A 98 -6.78 13.19 -2.00
CA SER A 98 -7.55 12.08 -2.55
C SER A 98 -8.97 12.02 -1.99
N LEU A 99 -9.19 12.38 -0.73
CA LEU A 99 -10.53 12.39 -0.12
C LEU A 99 -11.44 13.49 -0.68
N GLU A 100 -10.83 14.54 -1.24
CA GLU A 100 -11.49 15.67 -1.90
C GLU A 100 -11.83 15.38 -3.38
N ASP A 101 -11.30 14.29 -3.95
CA ASP A 101 -11.52 13.91 -5.34
C ASP A 101 -12.95 13.38 -5.56
N GLU A 102 -13.74 14.08 -6.36
CA GLU A 102 -15.13 13.72 -6.68
C GLU A 102 -15.26 12.40 -7.44
N LYS A 103 -14.20 11.98 -8.16
CA LYS A 103 -14.19 10.71 -8.91
C LYS A 103 -13.84 9.52 -8.02
N LEU A 104 -13.52 9.76 -6.75
CA LEU A 104 -13.12 8.72 -5.82
C LEU A 104 -14.29 7.77 -5.51
N VAL A 105 -14.09 6.51 -5.84
CA VAL A 105 -14.99 5.39 -5.55
C VAL A 105 -14.60 4.74 -4.23
N GLY A 106 -15.63 4.34 -3.49
CA GLY A 106 -15.47 3.60 -2.25
C GLY A 106 -15.15 4.48 -1.06
N ARG A 107 -15.51 5.78 -1.08
CA ARG A 107 -15.54 6.64 0.10
C ARG A 107 -16.80 6.34 0.92
N ASN A 108 -16.70 5.36 1.82
CA ASN A 108 -17.78 4.99 2.75
C ASN A 108 -17.23 4.80 4.17
N LEU A 109 -18.13 4.64 5.16
CA LEU A 109 -17.74 4.53 6.57
C LEU A 109 -16.69 3.43 6.80
N LYS A 110 -16.86 2.25 6.20
CA LYS A 110 -15.92 1.14 6.36
C LYS A 110 -14.50 1.52 5.93
N THR A 111 -14.37 2.09 4.73
CA THR A 111 -13.06 2.48 4.19
C THR A 111 -12.43 3.67 4.91
N VAL A 112 -13.24 4.59 5.44
CA VAL A 112 -12.73 5.72 6.23
C VAL A 112 -12.28 5.25 7.61
N VAL A 113 -12.97 4.29 8.22
CA VAL A 113 -12.51 3.63 9.44
C VAL A 113 -11.21 2.87 9.19
N GLU A 114 -11.10 2.14 8.07
CA GLU A 114 -9.84 1.47 7.68
C GLU A 114 -8.66 2.45 7.57
N LEU A 115 -8.88 3.64 6.98
CA LEU A 115 -7.88 4.71 6.91
C LEU A 115 -7.55 5.29 8.29
N TYR A 116 -8.56 5.53 9.13
CA TYR A 116 -8.34 6.02 10.49
C TYR A 116 -7.51 5.04 11.32
N ASP A 117 -7.86 3.75 11.27
CA ASP A 117 -7.12 2.71 11.97
C ASP A 117 -5.69 2.61 11.43
N SER A 118 -5.50 2.67 10.11
CA SER A 118 -4.16 2.63 9.53
C SER A 118 -3.28 3.80 9.96
N ILE A 119 -3.84 5.01 10.06
CA ILE A 119 -3.17 6.19 10.64
C ILE A 119 -2.85 5.96 12.12
N LYS A 120 -3.84 5.51 12.91
CA LYS A 120 -3.68 5.26 14.35
C LYS A 120 -2.58 4.25 14.66
N TYR A 121 -2.45 3.21 13.83
CA TYR A 121 -1.41 2.19 13.95
C TYR A 121 -0.10 2.56 13.24
N GLY A 122 0.07 3.81 12.79
CA GLY A 122 1.32 4.34 12.23
C GLY A 122 1.68 3.83 10.83
N ARG A 123 0.74 3.20 10.11
CA ARG A 123 0.98 2.70 8.74
C ARG A 123 1.09 3.82 7.70
N HIS A 124 0.65 5.03 8.06
CA HIS A 124 0.66 6.21 7.20
C HIS A 124 1.50 7.36 7.76
N GLY A 125 2.50 7.04 8.60
CA GLY A 125 3.37 8.03 9.25
C GLY A 125 2.76 8.60 10.54
N THR A 126 3.31 9.69 11.05
CA THR A 126 2.90 10.27 12.34
C THR A 126 1.93 11.42 12.13
N TRP A 127 0.66 11.28 12.52
CA TRP A 127 -0.35 12.32 12.31
C TRP A 127 -0.62 13.13 13.59
N SER A 128 -0.67 14.45 13.45
CA SER A 128 -1.10 15.35 14.52
C SER A 128 -2.62 15.26 14.75
N LYS A 129 -3.09 15.71 15.91
CA LYS A 129 -4.54 15.74 16.20
C LYS A 129 -5.28 16.66 15.25
N GLU A 130 -4.64 17.78 14.88
CA GLU A 130 -5.15 18.75 13.94
C GLU A 130 -5.32 18.11 12.55
N GLU A 131 -4.29 17.42 12.04
CA GLU A 131 -4.32 16.72 10.74
C GLU A 131 -5.44 15.67 10.65
N VAL A 132 -5.71 14.96 11.76
CA VAL A 132 -6.81 13.98 11.85
C VAL A 132 -8.18 14.67 11.96
N SER A 133 -8.25 15.81 12.64
CA SER A 133 -9.50 16.55 12.90
C SER A 133 -9.99 17.39 11.73
N ILE A 134 -9.09 17.95 10.90
CA ILE A 134 -9.41 18.81 9.75
C ILE A 134 -10.36 18.09 8.78
N HIS A 135 -10.32 16.76 8.75
CA HIS A 135 -11.14 15.94 7.85
C HIS A 135 -12.34 15.24 8.51
N GLN A 136 -12.51 15.31 9.83
CA GLN A 136 -13.80 14.94 10.45
C GLN A 136 -14.93 15.89 10.00
N THR A 137 -14.57 17.10 9.57
CA THR A 137 -15.48 18.11 9.00
C THR A 137 -15.79 17.88 7.51
N ILE A 138 -15.08 17.00 6.81
CA ILE A 138 -15.41 16.62 5.43
C ILE A 138 -16.57 15.61 5.47
N ARG A 139 -17.77 16.19 5.57
CA ARG A 139 -19.06 15.66 5.11
C ARG A 139 -19.23 14.14 5.22
N PHE A 140 -19.51 13.71 6.45
CA PHE A 140 -20.40 12.55 6.66
C PHE A 140 -21.90 12.91 6.46
N LEU A 141 -22.18 14.06 5.80
CA LEU A 141 -23.49 14.51 5.32
C LEU A 141 -23.39 14.88 3.83
#